data_AF-A0A522DCA4-F1
#
_entry.id   AF-A0A522DCA4-F1
#
_cell.length_a   1.000
_cell.length_b   1.000
_cell.length_c   1.000
_cell.angle_alpha   90.00
_cell.angle_beta   90.00
_cell.angle_gamma   90.00
#
_symmetry.space_group_name_H-M   'P 1'
#
loop_
_entity.id
_entity.type
_entity.pdbx_description
1 polymer ?
#
loop_
_entity_poly.entity_id
_entity_poly.type
_entity_poly.pdbx_seq_one_letter_code
_entity_poly.pdbx_strand_id
1 'polypeptide(L)'
;MKRIFLLALLCLSICAAAQAAGVRYQEDPVYIKLNKDDEHPMSDLMTLAAGGDARAQFILGDLYSKGKGGLARNRVKARYWFEVSARHGYTASFIRLAALAKRSRDYIGAYQWYTLNADHGSRREAAWSKSELQRLGLSLSKGAVREAKDGAKKWLAGQTEAMRIILQSEKLARETLPPPDLGEKNKPEKKDEKTAVKDTPETPETPRKEHHYNE
;
A
#
# COMPACT_ATOMS: atom_id res chain seq x y z
N MET A 1 29.36 63.06 -14.75
CA MET A 1 30.16 61.89 -14.33
C MET A 1 30.04 61.52 -12.83
N LYS A 2 28.94 61.83 -12.11
CA LYS A 2 28.76 61.40 -10.70
C LYS A 2 27.43 60.68 -10.40
N ARG A 3 26.58 60.43 -11.40
CA ARG A 3 25.31 59.69 -11.22
C ARG A 3 25.33 58.24 -11.74
N ILE A 4 26.41 57.84 -12.41
CA ILE A 4 26.62 56.45 -12.89
C ILE A 4 27.31 55.58 -11.82
N PHE A 5 27.85 56.19 -10.76
CA PHE A 5 28.54 55.48 -9.66
C PHE A 5 27.65 55.13 -8.44
N LEU A 6 26.35 55.46 -8.48
CA LEU A 6 25.39 55.12 -7.40
C LEU A 6 24.50 53.89 -7.72
N LEU A 7 24.82 53.15 -8.80
CA LEU A 7 24.14 51.90 -9.19
C LEU A 7 24.99 50.64 -8.98
N ALA A 8 26.15 50.75 -8.32
CA ALA A 8 27.12 49.66 -8.23
C ALA A 8 27.37 49.08 -6.82
N LEU A 9 26.67 49.56 -5.77
CA LEU A 9 27.00 49.15 -4.38
C LEU A 9 25.81 48.88 -3.46
N LEU A 10 24.73 48.29 -3.98
CA LEU A 10 23.69 47.71 -3.10
C LEU A 10 22.87 46.57 -3.73
N CYS A 11 23.48 45.77 -4.62
CA CYS A 11 22.79 44.67 -5.31
C CYS A 11 23.40 43.28 -5.16
N LEU A 12 24.44 43.05 -4.35
CA LEU A 12 25.05 41.71 -4.25
C LEU A 12 25.44 41.28 -2.82
N SER A 13 24.69 41.73 -1.80
CA SER A 13 24.71 41.09 -0.46
C SER A 13 23.56 40.10 -0.23
N ILE A 14 22.77 39.79 -1.26
CA ILE A 14 21.83 38.67 -1.22
C ILE A 14 22.59 37.39 -1.59
N CYS A 15 23.39 36.90 -0.64
CA CYS A 15 23.67 35.47 -0.54
C CYS A 15 23.48 35.04 0.92
N ALA A 16 22.34 35.43 1.48
CA ALA A 16 21.75 34.62 2.53
C ALA A 16 21.22 33.32 1.90
N ALA A 17 21.45 32.23 2.63
CA ALA A 17 20.94 30.88 2.39
C ALA A 17 21.67 30.03 1.33
N ALA A 18 22.93 29.68 1.62
CA ALA A 18 23.38 28.32 1.35
C ALA A 18 22.95 27.39 2.51
N GLN A 19 21.64 27.32 2.77
CA GLN A 19 21.09 26.09 3.34
C GLN A 19 21.06 25.11 2.17
N ALA A 20 21.98 24.16 2.17
CA ALA A 20 21.86 22.98 1.33
C ALA A 20 20.44 22.43 1.55
N ALA A 21 19.56 22.66 0.58
CA ALA A 21 18.21 22.14 0.54
C ALA A 21 18.30 20.61 0.34
N GLY A 22 18.72 19.90 1.37
CA GLY A 22 18.36 18.51 1.57
C GLY A 22 16.87 18.50 1.83
N VAL A 23 16.07 18.36 0.77
CA VAL A 23 14.60 18.35 0.88
C VAL A 23 14.20 17.31 1.91
N ARG A 24 13.75 17.80 3.07
CA ARG A 24 13.25 17.02 4.19
C ARG A 24 11.78 16.73 3.89
N TYR A 25 11.50 15.54 3.34
CA TYR A 25 10.13 15.02 3.28
C TYR A 25 9.80 14.32 4.61
N GLN A 26 9.08 15.01 5.50
CA GLN A 26 8.26 14.47 6.59
C GLN A 26 6.90 15.17 6.42
N GLU A 27 5.73 14.53 6.34
CA GLU A 27 5.26 13.23 6.82
C GLU A 27 4.63 12.45 5.64
N ASP A 28 4.68 11.11 5.55
CA ASP A 28 4.26 10.12 6.55
C ASP A 28 5.14 8.83 6.50
N PRO A 29 5.24 8.06 7.60
CA PRO A 29 4.29 7.00 7.81
C PRO A 29 3.16 7.53 8.67
N VAL A 30 1.94 7.48 8.13
CA VAL A 30 0.79 7.22 8.96
C VAL A 30 1.08 5.80 9.43
N TYR A 31 1.85 5.69 10.52
CA TYR A 31 1.38 4.85 11.59
C TYR A 31 -0.04 5.36 11.79
N ILE A 32 -1.01 4.74 11.10
CA ILE A 32 -2.29 4.63 11.76
C ILE A 32 -1.84 3.85 12.97
N LYS A 33 -1.65 4.58 14.07
CA LYS A 33 -1.73 4.02 15.38
C LYS A 33 -3.01 3.20 15.31
N LEU A 34 -2.90 1.88 15.11
CA LEU A 34 -3.75 0.99 15.89
C LEU A 34 -3.46 1.50 17.31
N ASN A 35 -4.35 2.34 17.82
CA ASN A 35 -4.25 3.05 19.09
C ASN A 35 -3.00 3.87 19.49
N LYS A 36 -3.19 4.87 20.35
CA LYS A 36 -2.07 5.71 20.87
C LYS A 36 -1.05 4.93 21.70
N ASP A 37 -1.38 3.70 22.07
CA ASP A 37 -0.65 2.86 23.00
C ASP A 37 -0.08 1.59 22.33
N ASP A 38 -0.37 1.32 21.06
CA ASP A 38 0.13 0.09 20.43
C ASP A 38 1.54 0.33 19.88
N GLU A 39 2.54 -0.12 20.62
CA GLU A 39 3.73 -0.68 19.99
C GLU A 39 3.27 -1.85 19.13
N HIS A 40 3.14 -1.67 17.81
CA HIS A 40 2.78 -2.80 16.95
C HIS A 40 3.92 -3.81 17.04
N PRO A 41 3.68 -5.03 17.55
CA PRO A 41 4.72 -6.03 17.58
C PRO A 41 5.17 -6.26 16.14
N MET A 42 6.47 -6.30 15.90
CA MET A 42 7.04 -6.55 14.56
C MET A 42 6.40 -7.77 13.87
N SER A 43 5.89 -8.73 14.66
CA SER A 43 5.08 -9.88 14.24
C SER A 43 3.84 -9.49 13.43
N ASP A 44 3.01 -8.55 13.91
CA ASP A 44 1.77 -8.17 13.23
C ASP A 44 2.06 -7.43 11.93
N LEU A 45 3.07 -6.56 11.95
CA LEU A 45 3.55 -5.87 10.75
C LEU A 45 4.03 -6.87 9.69
N MET A 46 4.79 -7.89 10.09
CA MET A 46 5.25 -8.95 9.19
C MET A 46 4.08 -9.75 8.63
N THR A 47 3.10 -10.09 9.46
CA THR A 47 1.88 -10.81 9.05
C THR A 47 1.09 -10.01 8.01
N LEU A 48 0.84 -8.72 8.27
CA LEU A 48 0.15 -7.83 7.33
C LEU A 48 0.93 -7.65 6.02
N ALA A 49 2.24 -7.46 6.10
CA ALA A 49 3.09 -7.31 4.92
C ALA A 49 3.12 -8.59 4.06
N ALA A 50 3.14 -9.76 4.71
CA ALA A 50 3.03 -11.07 4.05
C ALA A 50 1.64 -11.29 3.44
N GLY A 51 0.57 -10.82 4.11
CA GLY A 51 -0.80 -10.83 3.62
C GLY A 51 -1.09 -9.83 2.49
N GLY A 52 -0.09 -9.06 2.05
CA GLY A 52 -0.22 -8.17 0.92
C GLY A 52 -0.63 -6.74 1.25
N ASP A 53 -0.73 -6.36 2.53
CA ASP A 53 -1.04 -4.97 2.89
C ASP A 53 0.07 -4.02 2.40
N ALA A 54 -0.26 -3.19 1.42
CA ALA A 54 0.68 -2.32 0.75
C ALA A 54 1.32 -1.29 1.69
N ARG A 55 0.61 -0.85 2.73
CA ARG A 55 1.13 0.08 3.75
C ARG A 55 2.08 -0.62 4.70
N ALA A 56 1.76 -1.84 5.15
CA ALA A 56 2.64 -2.65 5.98
C ALA A 56 3.96 -2.95 5.26
N GLN A 57 3.90 -3.29 3.97
CA GLN A 57 5.08 -3.47 3.12
C GLN A 57 5.91 -2.17 3.02
N PHE A 58 5.27 -1.02 2.85
CA PHE A 58 5.96 0.28 2.87
C PHE A 58 6.67 0.52 4.20
N ILE A 59 5.98 0.32 5.32
CA ILE A 59 6.52 0.52 6.67
C ILE A 59 7.73 -0.40 6.87
N LEU A 60 7.64 -1.68 6.48
CA LEU A 60 8.74 -2.62 6.57
C LEU A 60 9.96 -2.16 5.74
N GLY A 61 9.73 -1.63 4.54
CA GLY A 61 10.77 -1.00 3.73
C GLY A 61 11.44 0.20 4.42
N ASP A 62 10.67 1.04 5.11
CA ASP A 62 11.18 2.18 5.87
C ASP A 62 12.00 1.75 7.08
N LEU A 63 11.55 0.72 7.82
CA LEU A 63 12.29 0.14 8.94
C LEU A 63 13.63 -0.42 8.49
N TYR A 64 13.69 -1.17 7.38
CA TYR A 64 14.95 -1.64 6.80
C TYR A 64 15.83 -0.47 6.32
N SER A 65 15.26 0.58 5.74
CA SER A 65 16.02 1.75 5.25
C SER A 65 16.73 2.51 6.38
N LYS A 66 16.09 2.53 7.56
CA LYS A 66 16.54 3.26 8.77
C LYS A 66 17.28 2.38 9.77
N GLY A 67 17.11 1.06 9.73
CA GLY A 67 17.60 0.15 10.76
C GLY A 67 16.84 0.31 12.09
N LYS A 68 15.51 0.22 12.05
CA LYS A 68 14.61 0.37 13.21
C LYS A 68 13.78 -0.89 13.45
N GLY A 69 13.13 -0.98 14.63
CA GLY A 69 12.27 -2.12 14.97
C GLY A 69 13.05 -3.43 15.13
N GLY A 70 14.28 -3.36 15.66
CA GLY A 70 15.18 -4.51 15.77
C GLY A 70 15.84 -4.96 14.46
N LEU A 71 15.58 -4.29 13.34
CA LEU A 71 16.17 -4.62 12.04
C LEU A 71 17.48 -3.87 11.81
N ALA A 72 18.49 -4.56 11.29
CA ALA A 72 19.69 -3.91 10.77
C ALA A 72 19.35 -3.08 9.51
N ARG A 73 20.02 -1.94 9.37
CA ARG A 73 19.87 -1.09 8.19
C ARG A 73 20.26 -1.84 6.92
N ASN A 74 19.31 -2.01 6.00
CA ASN A 74 19.51 -2.74 4.75
C ASN A 74 18.74 -2.08 3.60
N ARG A 75 19.45 -1.40 2.70
CA ARG A 75 18.84 -0.68 1.57
C ARG A 75 18.31 -1.59 0.47
N VAL A 76 18.88 -2.78 0.30
CA VAL A 76 18.42 -3.78 -0.68
C VAL A 76 17.06 -4.31 -0.26
N LYS A 77 16.93 -4.72 1.02
CA LYS A 77 15.64 -5.12 1.59
C LYS A 77 14.62 -3.98 1.58
N ALA A 78 15.05 -2.74 1.87
CA ALA A 78 14.17 -1.58 1.78
C ALA A 78 13.60 -1.38 0.37
N ARG A 79 14.46 -1.43 -0.65
CA ARG A 79 14.04 -1.34 -2.07
C ARG A 79 13.03 -2.43 -2.40
N TYR A 80 13.33 -3.68 -2.05
CA TYR A 80 12.43 -4.81 -2.28
C TYR A 80 11.02 -4.53 -1.74
N TRP A 81 10.93 -4.16 -0.45
CA TRP A 81 9.63 -3.93 0.19
C TRP A 81 8.88 -2.73 -0.37
N PHE A 82 9.59 -1.65 -0.75
CA PHE A 82 8.96 -0.53 -1.44
C PHE A 82 8.46 -0.92 -2.85
N GLU A 83 9.19 -1.77 -3.59
CA GLU A 83 8.72 -2.27 -4.90
C GLU A 83 7.50 -3.20 -4.76
N VAL A 84 7.45 -4.05 -3.74
CA VAL A 84 6.25 -4.86 -3.45
C VAL A 84 5.07 -3.95 -3.09
N SER A 85 5.28 -3.00 -2.18
CA SER A 85 4.28 -2.02 -1.76
C SER A 85 3.71 -1.20 -2.92
N ALA A 86 4.59 -0.74 -3.84
CA ALA A 86 4.18 -0.02 -5.04
C ALA A 86 3.32 -0.89 -5.97
N ARG A 87 3.67 -2.18 -6.12
CA ARG A 87 2.88 -3.14 -6.90
C ARG A 87 1.49 -3.39 -6.30
N HIS A 88 1.36 -3.31 -4.98
CA HIS A 88 0.08 -3.39 -4.28
C HIS A 88 -0.63 -2.03 -4.16
N GLY A 89 -0.23 -1.03 -4.96
CA GLY A 89 -0.96 0.22 -5.13
C GLY A 89 -0.61 1.34 -4.16
N TYR A 90 0.40 1.18 -3.30
CA TYR A 90 0.83 2.26 -2.41
C TYR A 90 1.84 3.17 -3.10
N THR A 91 1.34 4.21 -3.76
CA THR A 91 2.09 5.07 -4.70
C THR A 91 3.16 5.94 -4.02
N ALA A 92 3.06 6.18 -2.71
CA ALA A 92 4.10 6.84 -1.91
C ALA A 92 5.43 6.05 -1.91
N SER A 93 5.39 4.74 -2.19
CA SER A 93 6.58 3.90 -2.34
C SER A 93 7.49 4.36 -3.48
N PHE A 94 6.95 4.91 -4.56
CA PHE A 94 7.75 5.47 -5.65
C PHE A 94 8.67 6.59 -5.18
N ILE A 95 8.21 7.45 -4.26
CA ILE A 95 9.03 8.53 -3.70
C ILE A 95 10.21 7.94 -2.90
N ARG A 96 9.97 6.87 -2.11
CA ARG A 96 11.03 6.20 -1.34
C ARG A 96 12.04 5.49 -2.25
N LEU A 97 11.57 4.87 -3.33
CA LEU A 97 12.41 4.27 -4.35
C LEU A 97 13.28 5.32 -5.06
N ALA A 98 12.70 6.45 -5.45
CA ALA A 98 13.43 7.58 -6.02
C ALA A 98 14.50 8.12 -5.05
N ALA A 99 14.19 8.21 -3.75
CA ALA A 99 15.14 8.65 -2.74
C ALA A 99 16.30 7.66 -2.53
N LEU A 100 16.04 6.34 -2.56
CA LEU A 100 17.10 5.32 -2.52
C LEU A 100 18.00 5.40 -3.76
N ALA A 101 17.41 5.62 -4.94
CA ALA A 101 18.15 5.80 -6.19
C ALA A 101 19.04 7.06 -6.15
N LYS A 102 18.49 8.23 -5.77
CA LYS A 102 19.28 9.47 -5.58
C LYS A 102 20.45 9.27 -4.60
N ARG A 103 20.23 8.55 -3.50
CA ARG A 103 21.28 8.29 -2.49
C ARG A 103 22.40 7.41 -3.04
N SER A 104 22.10 6.53 -3.98
CA SER A 104 23.09 5.69 -4.69
C SER A 104 23.64 6.36 -5.95
N ARG A 105 23.28 7.63 -6.21
CA ARG A 105 23.61 8.39 -7.43
C ARG A 105 23.08 7.76 -8.73
N ASP A 106 22.07 6.88 -8.62
CA ASP A 106 21.29 6.38 -9.74
C ASP A 106 20.20 7.40 -10.09
N TYR A 107 20.59 8.42 -10.87
CA TYR A 107 19.67 9.50 -11.25
C TYR A 107 18.69 9.10 -12.36
N ILE A 108 19.04 8.12 -13.20
CA ILE A 108 18.13 7.54 -14.21
C ILE A 108 17.01 6.78 -13.50
N GLY A 109 17.36 5.90 -12.56
CA GLY A 109 16.39 5.21 -11.73
C GLY A 109 15.56 6.16 -10.87
N ALA A 110 16.16 7.22 -10.32
CA ALA A 110 15.39 8.25 -9.60
C ALA A 110 14.35 8.93 -10.50
N TYR A 111 14.72 9.29 -11.72
CA TYR A 111 13.82 9.87 -12.71
C TYR A 111 12.69 8.90 -13.07
N GLN A 112 12.99 7.61 -13.23
CA GLN A 112 12.01 6.56 -13.48
C GLN A 112 10.94 6.51 -12.37
N TRP A 113 11.37 6.44 -11.10
CA TRP A 113 10.44 6.37 -9.98
C TRP A 113 9.62 7.64 -9.78
N TYR A 114 10.20 8.83 -10.00
CA TYR A 114 9.43 10.07 -9.99
C TYR A 114 8.43 10.15 -11.13
N THR A 115 8.74 9.59 -12.31
CA THR A 115 7.79 9.50 -13.43
C THR A 115 6.56 8.70 -12.98
N LEU A 116 6.77 7.52 -12.39
CA LEU A 116 5.68 6.68 -11.88
C LEU A 116 4.85 7.39 -10.81
N ASN A 117 5.47 8.12 -9.88
CA ASN A 117 4.71 8.88 -8.88
C ASN A 117 3.98 10.10 -9.50
N ALA A 118 4.56 10.77 -10.49
CA ALA A 118 3.91 11.91 -11.15
C ALA A 118 2.64 11.50 -11.91
N ASP A 119 2.61 10.26 -12.41
CA ASP A 119 1.49 9.71 -13.19
C ASP A 119 0.43 9.04 -12.30
N HIS A 120 0.83 8.39 -11.20
CA HIS A 120 -0.07 7.58 -10.36
C HIS A 120 -0.23 8.05 -8.91
N GLY A 121 0.61 8.96 -8.43
CA GLY A 121 0.60 9.48 -7.06
C GLY A 121 -0.58 10.41 -6.77
N SER A 122 -0.81 10.70 -5.49
CA SER A 122 -1.80 11.72 -5.10
C SER A 122 -1.45 13.09 -5.71
N ARG A 123 -2.42 14.00 -5.88
CA ARG A 123 -2.17 15.34 -6.46
C ARG A 123 -0.96 16.05 -5.83
N ARG A 124 -0.84 15.96 -4.50
CA ARG A 124 0.26 16.56 -3.73
C ARG A 124 1.62 15.90 -4.04
N GLU A 125 1.65 14.57 -4.01
CA GLU A 125 2.87 13.79 -4.29
C GLU A 125 3.32 13.96 -5.75
N ALA A 126 2.38 13.90 -6.69
CA ALA A 126 2.64 14.08 -8.10
C ALA A 126 3.20 15.47 -8.42
N ALA A 127 2.68 16.52 -7.77
CA ALA A 127 3.22 17.88 -7.93
C ALA A 127 4.69 17.96 -7.50
N TRP A 128 5.03 17.36 -6.36
CA TRP A 128 6.41 17.33 -5.87
C TRP A 128 7.33 16.52 -6.80
N SER A 129 6.89 15.34 -7.25
CA SER A 129 7.65 14.52 -8.20
C SER A 129 7.88 15.24 -9.53
N LYS A 130 6.92 16.02 -10.02
CA LYS A 130 7.09 16.86 -11.23
C LYS A 130 8.19 17.91 -11.05
N SER A 131 8.31 18.54 -9.88
CA SER A 131 9.42 19.46 -9.59
C SER A 131 10.77 18.74 -9.61
N GLU A 132 10.87 17.54 -9.05
CA GLU A 132 12.10 16.74 -9.10
C GLU A 132 12.44 16.28 -10.53
N LEU A 133 11.44 15.91 -11.34
CA LEU A 133 11.63 15.57 -12.75
C LEU A 133 12.18 16.75 -13.56
N GLN A 134 11.71 17.97 -13.32
CA GLN A 134 12.27 19.17 -13.95
C GLN A 134 13.75 19.34 -13.56
N ARG A 135 14.07 19.28 -12.27
CA ARG A 135 15.44 19.44 -11.77
C ARG A 135 16.40 18.38 -12.34
N LEU A 136 15.99 17.12 -12.33
CA LEU A 136 16.79 16.02 -12.90
C LEU A 136 16.87 16.12 -14.42
N GLY A 137 15.80 16.51 -15.10
CA GLY A 137 15.74 16.67 -16.55
C GLY A 137 16.68 17.76 -17.09
N LEU A 138 16.99 18.78 -16.28
CA LEU A 138 18.01 19.77 -16.60
C LEU A 138 19.44 19.21 -16.50
N SER A 139 19.66 18.22 -15.63
CA SER A 139 20.97 17.61 -15.39
C SER A 139 21.27 16.38 -16.25
N LEU A 140 20.22 15.67 -16.71
CA LEU A 140 20.34 14.43 -17.46
C LEU A 140 20.30 14.70 -18.97
N SER A 141 20.96 13.82 -19.74
CA SER A 141 20.84 13.86 -21.20
C SER A 141 19.42 13.48 -21.65
N LYS A 142 19.02 13.90 -22.86
CA LYS A 142 17.74 13.48 -23.46
C LYS A 142 17.62 11.95 -23.57
N GLY A 143 18.73 11.26 -23.83
CA GLY A 143 18.80 9.80 -23.86
C GLY A 143 18.50 9.16 -22.50
N ALA A 144 19.16 9.65 -21.45
CA ALA A 144 18.95 9.18 -20.07
C ALA A 144 17.51 9.42 -19.59
N VAL A 145 16.91 10.57 -19.93
CA VAL A 145 15.50 10.84 -19.64
C VAL A 145 14.56 9.87 -20.37
N ARG A 146 14.85 9.56 -21.64
CA ARG A 146 14.07 8.60 -22.43
C ARG A 146 14.17 7.21 -21.81
N GLU A 147 15.38 6.76 -21.50
CA GLU A 147 15.65 5.48 -20.85
C GLU A 147 14.86 5.34 -19.53
N ALA A 148 14.91 6.35 -18.67
CA ALA A 148 14.17 6.34 -17.40
C ALA A 148 12.65 6.20 -17.61
N LYS A 149 12.08 6.91 -18.59
CA LYS A 149 10.65 6.82 -18.92
C LYS A 149 10.28 5.47 -19.52
N ASP A 150 11.14 4.88 -20.35
CA ASP A 150 10.90 3.55 -20.91
C ASP A 150 11.01 2.47 -19.83
N GLY A 151 11.93 2.63 -18.88
CA GLY A 151 12.00 1.81 -17.66
C GLY A 151 10.72 1.88 -16.84
N ALA A 152 10.14 3.08 -16.65
CA ALA A 152 8.87 3.26 -15.95
C ALA A 152 7.73 2.49 -16.64
N LYS A 153 7.61 2.63 -17.97
CA LYS A 153 6.62 1.88 -18.76
C LYS A 153 6.81 0.37 -18.64
N LYS A 154 8.05 -0.11 -18.74
CA LYS A 154 8.37 -1.54 -18.63
C LYS A 154 8.00 -2.09 -17.25
N TRP A 155 8.25 -1.34 -16.19
CA TRP A 155 7.90 -1.72 -14.83
C TRP A 155 6.37 -1.87 -14.65
N LEU A 156 5.58 -0.95 -15.23
CA LEU A 156 4.11 -1.05 -15.24
C LEU A 156 3.63 -2.26 -16.07
N ALA A 157 4.18 -2.46 -17.27
CA ALA A 157 3.81 -3.58 -18.13
C ALA A 157 4.06 -4.93 -17.46
N GLY A 158 5.17 -5.06 -16.71
CA GLY A 158 5.48 -6.28 -15.95
C GLY A 158 4.44 -6.62 -14.87
N GLN A 159 3.77 -5.63 -14.29
CA GLN A 159 2.69 -5.87 -13.32
C GLN A 159 1.41 -6.37 -13.99
N THR A 160 1.08 -5.78 -15.15
CA THR A 160 -0.09 -6.21 -15.92
C THR A 160 0.08 -7.65 -16.42
N GLU A 161 1.29 -8.03 -16.83
CA GLU A 161 1.59 -9.40 -17.23
C GLU A 161 1.46 -10.39 -16.06
N ALA A 162 2.07 -10.08 -14.92
CA ALA A 162 1.98 -10.92 -13.73
C ALA A 162 0.52 -11.12 -13.28
N MET A 163 -0.27 -10.05 -13.26
CA MET A 163 -1.71 -10.12 -12.96
C MET A 163 -2.47 -10.96 -13.99
N ARG A 164 -2.17 -10.79 -15.29
CA ARG A 164 -2.79 -11.59 -16.36
C ARG A 164 -2.51 -13.09 -16.16
N ILE A 165 -1.27 -13.45 -15.88
CA ILE A 165 -0.88 -14.86 -15.66
C ILE A 165 -1.60 -15.44 -14.45
N ILE A 166 -1.68 -14.69 -13.34
CA ILE A 166 -2.40 -15.13 -12.13
C ILE A 166 -3.87 -15.39 -12.46
N LEU A 167 -4.56 -14.41 -13.07
CA LEU A 167 -5.97 -14.55 -13.45
C LEU A 167 -6.20 -15.70 -14.42
N GLN A 168 -5.29 -15.92 -15.37
CA GLN A 168 -5.36 -17.04 -16.29
C GLN A 168 -5.16 -18.39 -15.56
N SER A 169 -4.24 -18.45 -14.59
CA SER A 169 -4.02 -19.65 -13.79
C SER A 169 -5.20 -19.97 -12.86
N GLU A 170 -5.82 -18.96 -12.27
CA GLU A 170 -7.04 -19.10 -11.45
C GLU A 170 -8.22 -19.54 -12.30
N LYS A 171 -8.38 -18.95 -13.50
CA LYS A 171 -9.40 -19.37 -14.46
C LYS A 171 -9.21 -20.83 -14.85
N LEU A 172 -7.99 -21.23 -15.20
CA LEU A 172 -7.67 -22.61 -15.55
C LEU A 172 -7.93 -23.57 -14.38
N ALA A 173 -7.58 -23.18 -13.14
CA ALA A 173 -7.87 -23.97 -11.96
C ALA A 173 -9.38 -24.19 -11.78
N ARG A 174 -10.21 -23.17 -11.99
CA ARG A 174 -11.68 -23.30 -11.93
C ARG A 174 -12.25 -24.19 -13.04
N GLU A 175 -11.62 -24.20 -14.21
CA GLU A 175 -12.06 -25.01 -15.36
C GLU A 175 -11.59 -26.48 -15.28
N THR A 176 -10.52 -26.76 -14.53
CA THR A 176 -9.89 -28.10 -14.44
C THR A 176 -10.22 -28.84 -13.16
N LEU A 177 -10.58 -28.13 -12.09
CA LEU A 177 -11.06 -28.75 -10.87
C LEU A 177 -12.49 -29.23 -11.09
N PRO A 178 -12.82 -30.50 -10.77
CA PRO A 178 -14.21 -30.91 -10.69
C PRO A 178 -14.94 -29.96 -9.72
N PRO A 179 -16.23 -29.66 -9.95
CA PRO A 179 -16.99 -28.86 -8.99
C PRO A 179 -16.80 -29.46 -7.60
N PRO A 180 -16.67 -28.63 -6.54
CA PRO A 180 -16.50 -29.15 -5.20
C PRO A 180 -17.59 -30.20 -4.99
N ASP A 181 -17.20 -31.39 -4.52
CA ASP A 181 -18.13 -32.41 -4.08
C ASP A 181 -18.87 -31.83 -2.87
N LEU A 182 -19.91 -31.06 -3.17
CA LEU A 182 -20.93 -30.65 -2.24
C LEU A 182 -21.73 -31.91 -1.96
N GLY A 183 -21.11 -32.84 -1.22
CA GLY A 183 -21.75 -34.07 -0.78
C GLY A 183 -23.14 -33.71 -0.26
N GLU A 184 -24.15 -34.47 -0.69
CA GLU A 184 -25.60 -34.24 -0.62
C GLU A 184 -26.19 -33.92 0.78
N LYS A 185 -25.59 -33.02 1.58
CA LYS A 185 -26.00 -32.74 2.95
C LYS A 185 -27.06 -31.64 3.08
N ASN A 186 -27.55 -31.09 1.96
CA ASN A 186 -28.62 -30.09 1.96
C ASN A 186 -29.73 -30.44 0.94
N LYS A 187 -30.16 -31.70 0.89
CA LYS A 187 -31.49 -32.01 0.34
C LYS A 187 -32.51 -31.68 1.43
N PRO A 188 -33.53 -30.84 1.18
CA PRO A 188 -34.55 -30.58 2.19
C PRO A 188 -35.25 -31.90 2.52
N GLU A 189 -35.16 -32.34 3.78
CA GLU A 189 -35.91 -33.48 4.30
C GLU A 189 -37.40 -33.25 4.01
N LYS A 190 -37.97 -34.10 3.16
CA LYS A 190 -39.43 -34.23 3.06
C LYS A 190 -39.88 -34.85 4.39
N LYS A 191 -40.52 -34.07 5.25
CA LYS A 191 -41.30 -34.63 6.36
C LYS A 191 -42.42 -35.46 5.77
N ASP A 192 -42.34 -36.77 5.96
CA ASP A 192 -43.39 -37.70 5.57
C ASP A 192 -44.64 -37.44 6.42
N GLU A 193 -45.66 -36.92 5.74
CA GLU A 193 -47.03 -36.82 6.22
C GLU A 193 -47.71 -38.18 6.00
N LYS A 194 -47.97 -38.91 7.09
CA LYS A 194 -49.16 -39.72 7.39
C LYS A 194 -48.82 -40.97 8.20
N THR A 195 -49.39 -41.07 9.40
CA THR A 195 -50.57 -41.95 9.61
C THR A 195 -51.18 -41.67 10.97
N ALA A 196 -52.47 -41.37 10.96
CA ALA A 196 -53.33 -41.25 12.12
C ALA A 196 -53.78 -42.64 12.57
N VAL A 197 -53.83 -42.87 13.88
CA VAL A 197 -54.79 -43.80 14.50
C VAL A 197 -55.43 -43.05 15.67
N LYS A 198 -56.76 -42.96 15.61
CA LYS A 198 -57.68 -42.40 16.60
C LYS A 198 -57.57 -43.19 17.91
N ASP A 199 -57.79 -42.52 19.02
CA ASP A 199 -58.88 -42.84 19.96
C ASP A 199 -59.08 -41.68 20.96
N THR A 200 -60.28 -41.10 20.92
CA THR A 200 -60.90 -40.30 21.99
C THR A 200 -61.72 -41.26 22.87
N PRO A 201 -62.06 -40.96 24.15
CA PRO A 201 -62.59 -39.66 24.58
C PRO A 201 -62.30 -39.21 26.03
N GLU A 202 -62.90 -38.06 26.36
CA GLU A 202 -63.31 -37.55 27.69
C GLU A 202 -62.45 -36.45 28.35
N THR A 203 -62.92 -35.21 28.21
CA THR A 203 -62.90 -34.15 29.24
C THR A 203 -63.84 -34.54 30.39
N PRO A 204 -63.59 -34.17 31.67
CA PRO A 204 -63.57 -32.75 32.05
C PRO A 204 -62.70 -32.35 33.27
N GLU A 205 -62.76 -31.04 33.55
CA GLU A 205 -62.51 -30.36 34.84
C GLU A 205 -61.16 -29.68 35.05
N THR A 206 -61.22 -28.35 34.97
CA THR A 206 -60.37 -27.45 35.74
C THR A 206 -60.82 -27.45 37.21
N PRO A 207 -59.87 -27.30 38.14
CA PRO A 207 -60.02 -26.19 39.07
C PRO A 207 -58.74 -25.36 39.28
N ARG A 208 -59.00 -24.06 39.27
CA ARG A 208 -58.24 -22.94 39.85
C ARG A 208 -57.67 -23.24 41.24
N LYS A 209 -56.41 -22.84 41.51
CA LYS A 209 -55.86 -22.22 42.75
C LYS A 209 -54.33 -22.06 42.60
N GLU A 210 -53.82 -20.83 42.50
CA GLU A 210 -53.41 -19.92 43.60
C GLU A 210 -51.96 -20.10 44.06
N HIS A 211 -51.23 -18.97 44.04
CA HIS A 211 -50.13 -18.56 44.91
C HIS A 211 -48.93 -19.50 45.15
N HIS A 212 -47.73 -19.07 44.76
CA HIS A 212 -46.84 -18.33 45.67
C HIS A 212 -45.55 -17.87 44.99
N TYR A 213 -45.13 -16.67 45.39
CA TYR A 213 -43.83 -16.04 45.19
C TYR A 213 -42.81 -16.59 46.20
N ASN A 214 -41.52 -16.37 45.93
CA ASN A 214 -40.31 -16.53 46.77
C ASN A 214 -39.56 -17.87 46.56
N GLU A 215 -38.24 -17.91 46.44
CA GLU A 215 -37.16 -16.97 46.81
C GLU A 215 -36.14 -16.73 45.70
#